data_AF-T1H2Z4-F1
#
_entry.id   AF-T1H2Z4-F1
#
_cell.length_a   1.000
_cell.length_b   1.000
_cell.length_c   1.000
_cell.angle_alpha   90.00
_cell.angle_beta   90.00
_cell.angle_gamma   90.00
#
_symmetry.space_group_name_H-M   'P 1'
#
loop_
_entity.id
_entity.type
_entity.pdbx_description
1 polymer ?
#
loop_
_entity_poly.entity_id
_entity_poly.type
_entity_poly.pdbx_seq_one_letter_code
_entity_poly.pdbx_strand_id
1 'polypeptide(L)'
;MDKDFKTDLNNWALESIAFIALDTRLQCFDEKNKSPDADILINGMHKFFELSYELDKNLLYGDTFRHRNAAREKMKTQPPKAPTEMSILEKLIKIDRKTAVVMAMDMLFAGIDTTSTALTGILLCLAKNQDKQELLRQEVSQIKNNSLTANDMNNLPYLRACIKEGIRMYPVVSANARNISQDIVVGG
;
A
#
# COMPACT_ATOMS: atom_id res chain seq x y z
N MET A 1 24.47 1.84 -17.81
CA MET A 1 23.13 1.42 -17.36
C MET A 1 23.37 0.43 -16.24
N ASP A 2 23.07 0.82 -15.01
CA ASP A 2 22.98 -0.07 -13.84
C ASP A 2 21.96 0.57 -12.90
N LYS A 3 20.69 0.54 -13.34
CA LYS A 3 19.56 0.82 -12.44
C LYS A 3 19.14 -0.51 -11.85
N ASP A 4 19.09 -0.56 -10.52
CA ASP A 4 18.52 -1.70 -9.82
C ASP A 4 17.06 -1.90 -10.25
N PHE A 5 16.72 -3.13 -10.66
CA PHE A 5 15.39 -3.50 -11.11
C PHE A 5 14.32 -3.21 -10.05
N LYS A 6 14.62 -3.38 -8.75
CA LYS A 6 13.69 -3.02 -7.67
C LYS A 6 13.44 -1.51 -7.63
N THR A 7 14.46 -0.69 -7.83
CA THR A 7 14.35 0.77 -7.93
C THR A 7 13.41 1.20 -9.05
N ASP A 8 13.49 0.59 -10.24
CA ASP A 8 12.54 0.88 -11.34
C ASP A 8 11.10 0.44 -11.00
N LEU A 9 10.90 -0.68 -10.29
CA LEU A 9 9.58 -1.08 -9.81
C LEU A 9 9.04 -0.16 -8.71
N ASN A 10 9.89 0.35 -7.80
CA ASN A 10 9.52 1.38 -6.82
C ASN A 10 9.14 2.70 -7.51
N ASN A 11 9.86 3.12 -8.56
CA ASN A 11 9.50 4.28 -9.40
C ASN A 11 8.14 4.10 -10.10
N TRP A 12 7.84 2.89 -10.61
CA TRP A 12 6.54 2.58 -11.23
C TRP A 12 5.39 2.66 -10.23
N ALA A 13 5.59 2.12 -9.02
CA ALA A 13 4.60 2.19 -7.95
C ALA A 13 4.40 3.64 -7.48
N LEU A 14 5.48 4.40 -7.23
CA LEU A 14 5.42 5.81 -6.84
C LEU A 14 4.69 6.67 -7.87
N GLU A 15 5.06 6.61 -9.15
CA GLU A 15 4.42 7.41 -10.21
C GLU A 15 2.92 7.10 -10.32
N SER A 16 2.54 5.83 -10.17
CA SER A 16 1.13 5.39 -10.18
C SER A 16 0.35 5.88 -8.96
N ILE A 17 0.94 5.79 -7.76
CA ILE A 17 0.28 6.15 -6.50
C ILE A 17 0.24 7.65 -6.29
N ALA A 18 1.29 8.39 -6.68
CA ALA A 18 1.28 9.85 -6.66
C ALA A 18 0.19 10.42 -7.60
N PHE A 19 -0.05 9.79 -8.75
CA PHE A 19 -1.17 10.19 -9.60
C PHE A 19 -2.54 9.94 -8.94
N ILE A 20 -2.71 8.81 -8.22
CA ILE A 20 -3.98 8.47 -7.56
C ILE A 20 -4.22 9.24 -6.25
N ALA A 21 -3.16 9.51 -5.47
CA ALA A 21 -3.23 10.09 -4.12
C ALA A 21 -3.00 11.62 -4.09
N LEU A 22 -2.32 12.18 -5.09
CA LEU A 22 -1.93 13.60 -5.16
C LEU A 22 -2.32 14.29 -6.47
N ASP A 23 -2.98 13.60 -7.42
CA ASP A 23 -3.23 14.07 -8.80
C ASP A 23 -1.96 14.62 -9.49
N THR A 24 -0.81 14.05 -9.12
CA THR A 24 0.52 14.60 -9.46
C THR A 24 1.36 13.59 -10.21
N ARG A 25 1.95 14.03 -11.33
CA ARG A 25 2.96 13.27 -12.08
C ARG A 25 4.34 13.68 -11.60
N LEU A 26 5.04 12.79 -10.90
CA LEU A 26 6.37 13.04 -10.35
C LEU A 26 7.49 12.85 -11.39
N GLN A 27 7.15 12.29 -12.55
CA GLN A 27 8.05 12.08 -13.69
C GLN A 27 9.26 11.20 -13.32
N CYS A 28 9.04 10.16 -12.50
CA CYS A 28 10.11 9.32 -11.94
C CYS A 28 11.06 8.67 -12.97
N PHE A 29 10.69 8.65 -14.25
CA PHE A 29 11.45 8.08 -15.36
C PHE A 29 12.15 9.12 -16.26
N ASP A 30 11.88 10.41 -16.13
CA ASP A 30 12.56 11.47 -16.87
C ASP A 30 13.72 12.04 -16.03
N GLU A 31 14.95 11.64 -16.33
CA GLU A 31 16.16 12.07 -15.61
C GLU A 31 16.42 13.58 -15.65
N LYS A 32 15.71 14.35 -16.49
CA LYS A 32 15.82 15.81 -16.59
C LYS A 32 14.70 16.55 -15.88
N ASN A 33 13.51 15.94 -15.78
CA ASN A 33 12.28 16.56 -15.28
C ASN A 33 11.68 15.89 -14.03
N LYS A 34 12.28 14.80 -13.53
CA LYS A 34 11.88 14.13 -12.28
C LYS A 34 11.81 15.12 -11.12
N SER A 35 10.70 15.11 -10.38
CA SER A 35 10.56 15.95 -9.19
C SER A 35 11.59 15.56 -8.12
N PRO A 36 12.28 16.52 -7.47
CA PRO A 36 13.15 16.22 -6.32
C PRO A 36 12.39 15.57 -5.16
N ASP A 37 11.07 15.79 -5.07
CA ASP A 37 10.22 15.18 -4.04
C ASP A 37 10.15 13.65 -4.19
N ALA A 38 10.33 13.11 -5.40
CA ALA A 38 10.22 11.67 -5.65
C ALA A 38 11.25 10.86 -4.85
N ASP A 39 12.51 11.31 -4.81
CA ASP A 39 13.56 10.67 -4.03
C ASP A 39 13.42 10.97 -2.53
N ILE A 40 12.87 12.12 -2.15
CA ILE A 40 12.56 12.45 -0.75
C ILE A 40 11.46 11.50 -0.22
N LEU A 41 10.43 11.21 -1.02
CA LEU A 41 9.36 10.28 -0.67
C LEU A 41 9.86 8.84 -0.51
N ILE A 42 10.62 8.31 -1.48
CA ILE A 42 11.16 6.94 -1.39
C ILE A 42 12.10 6.77 -0.20
N ASN A 43 13.05 7.69 -0.01
CA ASN A 43 14.01 7.59 1.10
C ASN A 43 13.34 7.87 2.45
N GLY A 44 12.35 8.76 2.49
CA GLY A 44 11.51 9.00 3.67
C GLY A 44 10.70 7.76 4.06
N MET A 45 10.16 7.02 3.09
CA MET A 45 9.45 5.76 3.32
C MET A 45 10.35 4.66 3.87
N HIS A 46 11.47 4.35 3.20
CA HIS A 46 12.40 3.33 3.68
C HIS A 46 12.86 3.63 5.10
N LYS A 47 13.20 4.91 5.38
CA LYS A 47 13.63 5.35 6.71
C LYS A 47 12.50 5.38 7.75
N PHE A 48 11.26 5.63 7.34
CA PHE A 48 10.10 5.46 8.22
C PHE A 48 9.91 3.99 8.62
N PHE A 49 10.02 3.04 7.69
CA PHE A 49 9.92 1.61 8.02
C PHE A 49 11.09 1.12 8.88
N GLU A 50 12.32 1.56 8.58
CA GLU A 50 13.52 1.28 9.39
C GLU A 50 13.34 1.79 10.83
N LEU A 51 13.06 3.08 11.01
CA LEU A 51 12.86 3.69 12.32
C LEU A 51 11.63 3.16 13.04
N SER A 52 10.54 2.83 12.34
CA SER A 52 9.35 2.23 12.95
C SER A 52 9.63 0.81 13.41
N TYR A 53 10.40 0.03 12.65
CA TYR A 53 10.84 -1.31 13.06
C TYR A 53 11.81 -1.25 14.26
N GLU A 54 12.74 -0.30 14.29
CA GLU A 54 13.57 -0.05 15.49
C GLU A 54 12.71 0.38 16.69
N LEU A 55 11.76 1.28 16.48
CA LEU A 55 10.86 1.75 17.54
C LEU A 55 10.00 0.60 18.07
N ASP A 56 9.33 -0.18 17.20
CA ASP A 56 8.51 -1.34 17.56
C ASP A 56 9.32 -2.46 18.20
N LYS A 57 10.54 -2.71 17.74
CA LYS A 57 11.49 -3.64 18.38
C LYS A 57 11.83 -3.21 19.82
N ASN A 58 11.94 -1.90 20.07
CA ASN A 58 12.10 -1.36 21.43
C ASN A 58 10.77 -1.31 22.21
N LEU A 59 9.63 -1.17 21.54
CA LEU A 59 8.29 -1.09 22.12
C LEU A 59 7.77 -2.44 22.60
N LEU A 60 8.01 -3.52 21.84
CA LEU A 60 7.65 -4.90 22.17
C LEU A 60 8.28 -5.37 23.49
N TYR A 61 9.36 -4.73 23.93
CA TYR A 61 10.07 -5.02 25.19
C TYR A 61 9.59 -4.19 26.40
N GLY A 62 8.55 -3.35 26.28
CA GLY A 62 8.19 -2.40 27.34
C GLY A 62 6.73 -1.95 27.43
N ASP A 63 6.47 -0.68 27.10
CA ASP A 63 5.60 0.15 27.96
C ASP A 63 4.38 0.84 27.31
N THR A 64 4.20 0.80 26.00
CA THR A 64 3.10 1.57 25.36
C THR A 64 1.71 0.99 25.63
N PHE A 65 1.59 -0.32 25.89
CA PHE A 65 0.33 -0.95 26.31
C PHE A 65 -0.18 -0.36 27.64
N ARG A 66 0.71 -0.08 28.61
CA ARG A 66 0.35 0.58 29.88
C ARG A 66 -0.19 1.99 29.64
N HIS A 67 0.47 2.77 28.77
CA HIS A 67 0.10 4.14 28.49
C HIS A 67 -1.25 4.28 27.75
N ARG A 68 -1.54 3.41 26.77
CA ARG A 68 -2.85 3.38 26.09
C ARG A 68 -4.00 3.08 27.05
N ASN A 69 -3.80 2.12 27.97
CA ASN A 69 -4.82 1.78 28.96
C ASN A 69 -4.99 2.90 30.01
N ALA A 70 -3.90 3.51 30.48
CA ALA A 70 -3.94 4.66 31.39
C ALA A 70 -4.65 5.89 30.77
N ALA A 71 -4.49 6.13 29.47
CA ALA A 71 -5.24 7.17 28.75
C ALA A 71 -6.75 6.87 28.70
N ARG A 72 -7.13 5.59 28.47
CA ARG A 72 -8.53 5.15 28.45
C ARG A 72 -9.23 5.32 29.80
N GLU A 73 -8.53 5.10 30.91
CA GLU A 73 -9.06 5.38 32.26
C GLU A 73 -9.22 6.89 32.51
N LYS A 74 -8.27 7.72 32.09
CA LYS A 74 -8.35 9.19 32.21
C LYS A 74 -9.51 9.83 31.41
N MET A 75 -10.07 9.15 30.41
CA MET A 75 -11.27 9.62 29.70
C MET A 75 -12.58 9.36 30.45
N LYS A 76 -12.59 8.56 31.52
CA LYS A 76 -13.81 8.25 32.30
C LYS A 76 -14.27 9.37 33.24
N THR A 77 -13.45 10.42 33.43
CA THR A 77 -13.65 11.44 34.47
C THR A 77 -14.14 12.80 33.95
N GLN A 78 -14.80 12.84 32.79
CA GLN A 78 -15.45 14.06 32.26
C GLN A 78 -16.85 13.76 31.68
N PRO A 79 -17.82 14.68 31.80
CA PRO A 79 -19.21 14.44 31.38
C PRO A 79 -19.41 14.56 29.85
N PRO A 80 -20.33 13.78 29.25
CA PRO A 80 -20.57 13.77 27.81
C PRO A 80 -21.44 14.94 27.31
N LYS A 81 -21.40 15.20 25.99
CA LYS A 81 -22.35 16.05 25.25
C LYS A 81 -23.26 15.21 24.34
N ALA A 82 -24.43 15.74 23.97
CA ALA A 82 -25.53 14.96 23.40
C ALA A 82 -25.39 14.63 21.89
N PRO A 83 -26.03 13.54 21.37
CA PRO A 83 -25.55 12.85 20.17
C PRO A 83 -26.63 12.42 19.14
N THR A 84 -26.95 13.30 18.17
CA THR A 84 -27.83 13.04 16.99
C THR A 84 -27.52 14.12 15.93
N GLU A 85 -27.21 13.89 14.64
CA GLU A 85 -27.32 12.71 13.76
C GLU A 85 -26.13 12.58 12.74
N MET A 86 -24.88 12.55 13.21
CA MET A 86 -23.61 12.45 12.43
C MET A 86 -23.43 11.22 11.49
N SER A 87 -22.31 11.10 10.71
CA SER A 87 -21.90 9.81 10.09
C SER A 87 -20.39 9.47 10.14
N ILE A 88 -19.76 8.86 9.12
CA ILE A 88 -18.52 8.08 9.25
C ILE A 88 -17.23 8.91 9.08
N LEU A 89 -17.09 9.95 9.91
CA LEU A 89 -15.86 10.46 10.59
C LEU A 89 -16.07 11.80 11.35
N GLU A 90 -16.97 12.74 11.01
CA GLU A 90 -18.32 12.58 10.45
C GLU A 90 -18.44 12.41 8.92
N LYS A 91 -17.44 12.85 8.12
CA LYS A 91 -17.36 12.65 6.64
C LYS A 91 -15.97 13.02 6.08
N LEU A 92 -14.92 12.59 6.79
CA LEU A 92 -13.49 12.93 6.55
C LEU A 92 -13.00 14.39 6.74
N ILE A 93 -13.63 15.41 7.35
CA ILE A 93 -15.00 15.64 7.87
C ILE A 93 -15.66 16.76 7.06
N LYS A 94 -14.92 17.87 6.91
CA LYS A 94 -15.09 18.94 5.91
C LYS A 94 -13.71 19.36 5.34
N ILE A 95 -12.78 18.39 5.38
CA ILE A 95 -11.34 18.43 5.04
C ILE A 95 -10.52 19.46 5.84
N ASP A 96 -9.98 19.02 6.99
CA ASP A 96 -8.78 19.63 7.57
C ASP A 96 -7.56 19.22 6.72
N ARG A 97 -6.64 20.17 6.48
CA ARG A 97 -5.39 19.98 5.75
C ARG A 97 -4.58 18.80 6.30
N LYS A 98 -4.62 18.57 7.62
CA LYS A 98 -3.89 17.47 8.28
C LYS A 98 -4.42 16.10 7.86
N THR A 99 -5.73 15.92 7.77
CA THR A 99 -6.34 14.63 7.37
C THR A 99 -6.00 14.28 5.93
N ALA A 100 -6.05 15.25 5.02
CA ALA A 100 -5.65 15.04 3.61
C ALA A 100 -4.16 14.65 3.49
N VAL A 101 -3.27 15.32 4.24
CA VAL A 101 -1.84 14.97 4.27
C VAL A 101 -1.61 13.57 4.83
N VAL A 102 -2.26 13.19 5.94
CA VAL A 102 -2.13 11.85 6.52
C VAL A 102 -2.65 10.78 5.56
N MET A 103 -3.81 10.97 4.93
CA MET A 103 -4.34 9.99 3.96
C MET A 103 -3.45 9.82 2.73
N ALA A 104 -2.93 10.92 2.17
CA ALA A 104 -2.02 10.84 1.02
C ALA A 104 -0.68 10.18 1.41
N MET A 105 -0.17 10.46 2.62
CA MET A 105 1.00 9.77 3.18
C MET A 105 0.72 8.27 3.36
N ASP A 106 -0.38 7.88 3.99
CA ASP A 106 -0.76 6.48 4.19
C ASP A 106 -0.88 5.72 2.86
N MET A 107 -1.42 6.35 1.80
CA MET A 107 -1.51 5.76 0.47
C MET A 107 -0.13 5.52 -0.16
N LEU A 108 0.81 6.46 0.00
CA LEU A 108 2.20 6.30 -0.46
C LEU A 108 2.91 5.21 0.36
N PHE A 109 2.89 5.32 1.70
CA PHE A 109 3.49 4.37 2.65
C PHE A 109 3.03 2.93 2.40
N ALA A 110 1.71 2.71 2.33
CA ALA A 110 1.16 1.37 2.16
C ALA A 110 1.30 0.86 0.73
N GLY A 111 1.24 1.73 -0.28
CA GLY A 111 1.12 1.31 -1.67
C GLY A 111 2.45 1.02 -2.37
N ILE A 112 3.52 1.78 -2.12
CA ILE A 112 4.73 1.75 -2.96
C ILE A 112 5.49 0.43 -2.81
N ASP A 113 5.98 0.13 -1.61
CA ASP A 113 6.77 -1.08 -1.37
C ASP A 113 5.93 -2.36 -1.48
N THR A 114 4.62 -2.31 -1.23
CA THR A 114 3.76 -3.49 -1.39
C THR A 114 3.48 -3.80 -2.86
N THR A 115 3.22 -2.79 -3.69
CA THR A 115 2.98 -2.96 -5.13
C THR A 115 4.25 -3.39 -5.85
N SER A 116 5.40 -2.79 -5.54
CA SER A 116 6.67 -3.18 -6.16
C SER A 116 7.10 -4.59 -5.76
N THR A 117 6.90 -4.99 -4.50
CA THR A 117 7.16 -6.35 -4.02
C THR A 117 6.22 -7.37 -4.66
N ALA A 118 4.92 -7.07 -4.77
CA ALA A 118 3.95 -7.92 -5.48
C ALA A 118 4.37 -8.12 -6.95
N LEU A 119 4.71 -7.03 -7.63
CA LEU A 119 5.12 -7.04 -9.04
C LEU A 119 6.44 -7.80 -9.23
N THR A 120 7.38 -7.69 -8.29
CA THR A 120 8.61 -8.50 -8.26
C THR A 120 8.28 -10.00 -8.19
N GLY A 121 7.38 -10.41 -7.29
CA GLY A 121 6.95 -11.81 -7.15
C GLY A 121 6.21 -12.34 -8.40
N ILE A 122 5.32 -11.53 -8.99
CA ILE A 122 4.60 -11.86 -10.22
C ILE A 122 5.57 -12.02 -11.40
N LEU A 123 6.50 -11.08 -11.59
CA LEU A 123 7.49 -11.15 -12.67
C LEU A 123 8.48 -12.30 -12.47
N LEU A 124 8.85 -12.64 -11.22
CA LEU A 124 9.65 -13.83 -10.92
C LEU A 124 8.91 -15.14 -11.24
N CYS A 125 7.59 -15.21 -11.02
CA CYS A 125 6.77 -16.33 -11.45
C CYS A 125 6.76 -16.46 -12.99
N LEU A 126 6.53 -15.35 -13.71
CA LEU A 126 6.47 -15.33 -15.17
C LEU A 126 7.82 -15.69 -15.80
N ALA A 127 8.92 -15.09 -15.34
CA ALA A 127 10.26 -15.35 -15.84
C ALA A 127 10.67 -16.84 -15.72
N LYS A 128 10.23 -17.52 -14.65
CA LYS A 128 10.45 -18.96 -14.43
C LYS A 128 9.53 -19.87 -15.25
N ASN A 129 8.44 -19.36 -15.81
CA ASN A 129 7.42 -20.12 -16.53
C ASN A 129 7.15 -19.47 -17.89
N GLN A 130 8.10 -19.60 -18.83
CA GLN A 130 8.08 -18.92 -20.12
C GLN A 130 6.84 -19.24 -20.97
N ASP A 131 6.28 -20.44 -20.86
CA ASP A 131 5.02 -20.84 -21.51
C ASP A 131 3.82 -20.06 -20.94
N LYS A 132 3.81 -19.81 -19.63
CA LYS A 132 2.79 -18.99 -18.95
C LYS A 132 2.97 -17.50 -19.26
N GLN A 133 4.21 -17.03 -19.40
CA GLN A 133 4.54 -15.67 -19.84
C GLN A 133 4.11 -15.43 -21.29
N GLU A 134 4.32 -16.39 -22.18
CA GLU A 134 3.87 -16.31 -23.58
C GLU A 134 2.35 -16.28 -23.69
N LEU A 135 1.63 -17.14 -22.95
CA LEU A 135 0.16 -17.12 -22.93
C LEU A 135 -0.39 -15.78 -22.40
N LEU A 136 0.27 -15.17 -21.41
CA LEU A 136 -0.09 -13.82 -20.94
C LEU A 136 0.16 -12.75 -22.02
N ARG A 137 1.30 -12.83 -22.71
CA ARG A 137 1.64 -11.93 -23.82
C ARG A 137 0.59 -12.02 -24.93
N GLN A 138 0.10 -13.22 -25.24
CA GLN A 138 -0.95 -13.45 -26.23
C GLN A 138 -2.33 -12.91 -25.82
N GLU A 139 -2.69 -12.94 -24.53
CA GLU A 139 -3.92 -12.29 -24.03
C GLU A 139 -3.81 -10.76 -24.16
N VAL A 140 -2.76 -10.17 -23.61
CA VAL A 140 -2.57 -8.71 -23.58
C VAL A 140 -2.44 -8.12 -24.99
N SER A 141 -1.81 -8.86 -25.92
CA SER A 141 -1.64 -8.42 -27.33
C SER A 141 -2.94 -8.37 -28.14
N GLN A 142 -4.09 -8.80 -27.58
CA GLN A 142 -5.40 -8.65 -28.24
C GLN A 142 -5.99 -7.24 -28.09
N ILE A 143 -5.47 -6.43 -27.16
CA ILE A 143 -5.89 -5.03 -27.00
C ILE A 143 -5.24 -4.18 -28.09
N LYS A 144 -6.04 -3.87 -29.13
CA LYS A 144 -5.60 -3.17 -30.34
C LYS A 144 -5.41 -1.66 -30.19
N ASN A 145 -5.84 -1.08 -29.07
CA ASN A 145 -5.76 0.35 -28.81
C ASN A 145 -4.57 0.66 -27.90
N ASN A 146 -3.81 1.72 -28.20
CA ASN A 146 -2.72 2.22 -27.36
C ASN A 146 -3.19 2.82 -26.01
N SER A 147 -4.49 2.75 -25.70
CA SER A 147 -5.11 3.19 -24.46
C SER A 147 -5.85 2.01 -23.81
N LEU A 148 -5.32 1.51 -22.69
CA LEU A 148 -5.96 0.49 -21.87
C LEU A 148 -7.15 1.12 -21.12
N THR A 149 -8.38 0.62 -21.29
CA THR A 149 -9.54 1.11 -20.52
C THR A 149 -9.89 0.19 -19.36
N ALA A 150 -10.65 0.70 -18.39
CA ALA A 150 -11.19 -0.10 -17.29
C ALA A 150 -12.13 -1.23 -17.78
N ASN A 151 -12.72 -1.10 -18.97
CA ASN A 151 -13.52 -2.17 -19.58
C ASN A 151 -12.63 -3.25 -20.22
N ASP A 152 -11.49 -2.90 -20.80
CA ASP A 152 -10.54 -3.88 -21.34
C ASP A 152 -9.95 -4.76 -20.22
N MET A 153 -9.78 -4.20 -19.02
CA MET A 153 -9.38 -4.97 -17.83
C MET A 153 -10.36 -6.08 -17.44
N ASN A 154 -11.63 -6.04 -17.88
CA ASN A 154 -12.59 -7.14 -17.73
C ASN A 154 -12.31 -8.29 -18.72
N ASN A 155 -11.71 -7.99 -19.87
CA ASN A 155 -11.37 -8.94 -20.94
C ASN A 155 -10.00 -9.60 -20.77
N LEU A 156 -9.29 -9.36 -19.66
CA LEU A 156 -7.99 -9.96 -19.32
C LEU A 156 -8.08 -10.98 -18.15
N PRO A 157 -8.82 -12.11 -18.28
CA PRO A 157 -8.95 -13.10 -17.21
C PRO A 157 -7.63 -13.78 -16.80
N TYR A 158 -6.72 -14.02 -17.73
CA TYR A 158 -5.46 -14.70 -17.47
C TYR A 158 -4.44 -13.77 -16.80
N LEU A 159 -4.38 -12.48 -17.16
CA LEU A 159 -3.64 -11.47 -16.37
C LEU A 159 -4.09 -11.45 -14.91
N ARG A 160 -5.41 -11.46 -14.66
CA ARG A 160 -5.96 -11.54 -13.30
C ARG A 160 -5.59 -12.84 -12.59
N ALA A 161 -5.45 -13.96 -13.31
CA ALA A 161 -4.97 -15.22 -12.77
C ALA A 161 -3.47 -15.15 -12.40
N CYS A 162 -2.62 -14.63 -13.30
CA CYS A 162 -1.18 -14.44 -13.04
C CYS A 162 -0.90 -13.53 -11.85
N ILE A 163 -1.65 -12.42 -11.70
CA ILE A 163 -1.54 -11.52 -10.53
C ILE A 163 -1.90 -12.26 -9.23
N LYS A 164 -3.05 -12.95 -9.21
CA LYS A 164 -3.50 -13.72 -8.04
C LYS A 164 -2.51 -14.84 -7.66
N GLU A 165 -2.01 -15.58 -8.65
CA GLU A 165 -1.10 -16.70 -8.45
C GLU A 165 0.30 -16.23 -8.02
N GLY A 166 0.79 -15.13 -8.58
CA GLY A 166 2.04 -14.49 -8.12
C GLY A 166 1.96 -14.06 -6.65
N ILE A 167 0.85 -13.44 -6.24
CA ILE A 167 0.61 -13.05 -4.83
C ILE A 167 0.37 -14.28 -3.94
N ARG A 168 -0.20 -15.38 -4.46
CA ARG A 168 -0.34 -16.66 -3.73
C ARG A 168 1.01 -17.34 -3.46
N MET A 169 1.94 -17.26 -4.42
CA MET A 169 3.28 -17.85 -4.32
C MET A 169 4.28 -16.97 -3.57
N TYR A 170 4.17 -15.64 -3.73
CA TYR A 170 5.01 -14.63 -3.09
C TYR A 170 4.13 -13.60 -2.35
N PRO A 171 3.53 -13.96 -1.21
CA PRO A 171 2.67 -13.07 -0.45
C PRO A 171 3.48 -11.94 0.19
N VAL A 172 3.12 -10.69 -0.16
CA VAL A 172 3.76 -9.47 0.34
C VAL A 172 3.62 -9.30 1.86
N VAL A 173 2.49 -9.74 2.42
CA VAL A 173 2.19 -9.66 3.85
C VAL A 173 1.84 -11.06 4.35
N SER A 174 2.74 -11.66 5.13
CA SER A 174 2.65 -13.08 5.53
C SER A 174 1.48 -13.40 6.46
N ALA A 175 1.02 -12.45 7.26
CA ALA A 175 -0.08 -12.63 8.20
C ALA A 175 -0.79 -11.30 8.50
N ASN A 176 -2.05 -11.39 8.91
CA ASN A 176 -2.85 -10.27 9.39
C ASN A 176 -3.06 -10.41 10.90
N ALA A 177 -2.61 -9.44 11.70
CA ALA A 177 -2.89 -9.44 13.13
C ALA A 177 -4.40 -9.31 13.42
N ARG A 178 -4.87 -10.00 14.46
CA ARG A 178 -6.25 -9.91 14.98
C ARG A 178 -6.18 -9.95 16.51
N ASN A 179 -6.98 -9.12 17.16
CA ASN A 179 -7.18 -9.15 18.61
C ASN A 179 -8.67 -9.42 18.86
N ILE A 180 -8.98 -10.34 19.77
CA ILE A 180 -10.35 -10.59 20.21
C ILE A 180 -10.78 -9.54 21.24
N SER A 181 -12.03 -9.10 21.19
CA SER A 181 -12.60 -8.12 22.13
C SER A 181 -13.21 -8.75 23.38
N GLN A 182 -13.40 -10.06 23.36
CA GLN A 182 -14.04 -10.91 24.36
C GLN A 182 -13.57 -12.36 24.14
N ASP A 183 -13.73 -13.22 25.14
CA ASP A 183 -13.35 -14.62 25.04
C ASP A 183 -14.21 -15.35 23.99
N ILE A 184 -13.56 -16.19 23.18
CA ILE A 184 -14.20 -17.04 22.16
C ILE A 184 -13.49 -18.39 22.10
N VAL A 185 -14.24 -19.43 21.73
CA VAL A 185 -13.68 -20.74 21.36
C VAL A 185 -13.43 -20.75 19.84
N VAL A 186 -12.24 -21.21 19.42
CA VAL A 186 -11.82 -21.26 18.02
C VAL A 186 -11.46 -22.70 17.66
N GLY A 187 -12.26 -23.31 16.78
CA GLY A 187 -12.05 -24.69 16.29
C GLY A 187 -13.02 -25.73 16.87
N GLY A 188 -13.59 -25.47 18.05
CA GLY A 188 -14.52 -26.37 18.76
C GLY A 188 -14.24 -26.41 20.25
#